data_AF-A0AB73GR37-F1
#
_entry.id   AF-A0AB73GR37-F1
#
_cell.length_a   1.000
_cell.length_b   1.000
_cell.length_c   1.000
_cell.angle_alpha   90.00
_cell.angle_beta   90.00
_cell.angle_gamma   90.00
#
_symmetry.space_group_name_H-M   'P 1'
#
loop_
_entity.id
_entity.type
_entity.pdbx_description
1 polymer ?
#
loop_
_entity_poly.entity_id
_entity_poly.type
_entity_poly.pdbx_seq_one_letter_code
_entity_poly.pdbx_strand_id
1 'polypeptide(L)' 'MSISLEALFELAKALEVPPAYLLASTASMADAVLALGQQPPRQQDQLAGVLVSLSKMEPKARAECVRRLLPPDTEV' A
#
# COMPACT_ATOMS: atom_id res chain seq x y z
N MET A 1 -9.11 -10.78 -23.14
CA MET A 1 -8.77 -12.02 -22.41
C MET A 1 -9.09 -11.77 -20.95
N SER A 2 -10.05 -12.50 -20.38
CA SER A 2 -10.40 -12.39 -18.95
C SER A 2 -9.63 -13.46 -18.18
N ILE A 3 -8.72 -13.06 -17.31
CA ILE A 3 -8.12 -13.98 -16.33
C ILE A 3 -9.17 -14.19 -15.23
N SER A 4 -9.43 -15.43 -14.83
CA SER A 4 -10.34 -15.70 -13.71
C SER A 4 -9.70 -15.26 -12.39
N LEU A 5 -10.54 -14.89 -11.42
CA LEU A 5 -10.07 -14.37 -10.13
C LEU A 5 -9.29 -15.46 -9.36
N GLU A 6 -9.69 -16.73 -9.55
CA GLU A 6 -8.99 -17.90 -9.04
C GLU A 6 -7.59 -18.02 -9.61
N ALA A 7 -7.43 -17.88 -10.94
CA ALA A 7 -6.12 -17.94 -11.58
C ALA A 7 -5.20 -16.80 -11.10
N LEU A 8 -5.77 -15.64 -10.82
CA LEU A 8 -5.04 -14.49 -10.27
C LEU A 8 -4.55 -14.76 -8.84
N PHE A 9 -5.37 -15.42 -8.01
CA PHE A 9 -4.99 -15.76 -6.64
C PHE A 9 -3.94 -16.88 -6.60
N GLU A 10 -4.05 -17.89 -7.46
CA GLU A 10 -3.02 -18.93 -7.61
C GLU A 10 -1.70 -18.32 -8.09
N LEU A 11 -1.74 -17.38 -9.02
CA LEU A 11 -0.53 -16.65 -9.46
C LEU A 11 0.08 -15.82 -8.31
N ALA A 12 -0.74 -15.10 -7.55
CA ALA A 12 -0.25 -14.31 -6.41
C ALA A 12 0.44 -15.21 -5.36
N LYS A 13 -0.16 -16.38 -5.09
CA LYS A 13 0.42 -17.39 -4.20
C LYS A 13 1.74 -17.94 -4.74
N ALA A 14 1.82 -18.25 -6.03
CA ALA A 14 3.05 -18.73 -6.68
C ALA A 14 4.18 -17.69 -6.65
N LEU A 15 3.84 -16.40 -6.66
CA LEU A 15 4.77 -15.29 -6.55
C LEU A 15 5.05 -14.87 -5.10
N GLU A 16 4.41 -15.52 -4.11
CA GLU A 16 4.49 -15.17 -2.68
C GLU A 16 4.15 -13.71 -2.38
N VAL A 17 3.24 -13.11 -3.16
CA VAL A 17 2.78 -11.73 -2.98
C VAL A 17 1.32 -11.67 -2.55
N PRO A 18 0.88 -10.58 -1.89
CA PRO A 18 -0.53 -10.36 -1.63
C PRO A 18 -1.32 -10.28 -2.96
N PRO A 19 -2.52 -10.88 -3.08
CA PRO A 19 -3.31 -10.82 -4.31
C PRO A 19 -3.60 -9.40 -4.80
N ALA A 20 -3.73 -8.44 -3.86
CA ALA A 20 -3.92 -7.03 -4.18
C ALA A 20 -2.74 -6.41 -4.95
N TYR A 21 -1.53 -7.00 -4.88
CA TYR A 21 -0.36 -6.56 -5.64
C TYR A 21 -0.59 -6.66 -7.15
N LEU A 22 -1.19 -7.77 -7.60
CA LEU A 22 -1.48 -8.01 -9.02
C LEU A 22 -2.62 -7.12 -9.56
N LEU A 23 -3.40 -6.52 -8.66
CA LEU A 23 -4.52 -5.63 -8.98
C LEU A 23 -4.16 -4.15 -8.87
N ALA A 24 -2.93 -3.82 -8.47
CA ALA A 24 -2.49 -2.45 -8.33
C ALA A 24 -2.44 -1.74 -9.70
N SER A 25 -3.11 -0.59 -9.80
CA SER A 25 -3.16 0.20 -11.04
C SER A 25 -1.88 0.99 -11.32
N THR A 26 -1.01 1.15 -10.32
CA THR A 26 0.26 1.88 -10.43
C THR A 26 1.38 1.11 -9.73
N ALA A 27 2.62 1.31 -10.18
CA ALA A 27 3.79 0.73 -9.53
C ALA A 27 3.87 1.13 -8.04
N SER A 28 3.66 2.41 -7.72
CA SER A 28 3.69 2.87 -6.32
C SER A 28 2.62 2.22 -5.43
N MET A 29 1.44 1.90 -5.99
CA MET A 29 0.43 1.14 -5.25
C MET A 29 0.87 -0.30 -5.03
N ALA A 30 1.46 -0.94 -6.05
CA ALA A 30 2.00 -2.30 -5.92
C ALA A 30 3.09 -2.36 -4.84
N ASP A 31 4.03 -1.40 -4.85
CA ASP A 31 5.09 -1.28 -3.85
C ASP A 31 4.52 -1.10 -2.44
N ALA A 32 3.51 -0.24 -2.27
CA ALA A 32 2.85 -0.03 -0.98
C ALA A 32 2.14 -1.29 -0.47
N VAL A 33 1.43 -2.01 -1.36
CA VAL A 33 0.76 -3.27 -1.01
C VAL A 33 1.79 -4.34 -0.62
N LEU A 34 2.88 -4.45 -1.36
CA LEU A 34 3.94 -5.41 -1.06
C LEU A 34 4.62 -5.09 0.28
N ALA A 35 4.98 -3.83 0.50
CA ALA A 35 5.61 -3.38 1.74
C ALA A 35 4.71 -3.63 2.96
N LEU A 36 3.39 -3.41 2.84
CA LEU A 36 2.41 -3.71 3.87
C LEU A 36 2.31 -5.23 4.13
N GLY A 37 2.21 -6.03 3.07
CA GLY A 37 2.10 -7.49 3.16
C GLY A 37 3.30 -8.17 3.82
N GLN A 38 4.49 -7.56 3.74
CA GLN A 38 5.71 -8.05 4.38
C GLN A 38 5.79 -7.75 5.89
N GLN A 39 4.96 -6.85 6.42
CA GLN A 39 4.98 -6.53 7.85
C GLN A 39 4.23 -7.60 8.68
N PRO A 40 4.61 -7.80 9.95
CA PRO A 40 3.83 -8.62 10.89
C PRO A 40 2.40 -8.10 11.07
N PRO A 41 1.41 -8.94 11.39
CA PRO A 41 0.00 -8.54 11.51
C PRO A 41 -0.23 -7.31 12.40
N ARG A 42 0.45 -7.25 13.56
CA ARG A 42 0.37 -6.10 14.48
C ARG A 42 0.79 -4.78 13.84
N GLN A 43 1.81 -4.78 12.99
CA GLN A 43 2.29 -3.58 12.31
C GLN A 43 1.38 -3.21 11.14
N GLN A 44 0.79 -4.19 10.45
CA GLN A 44 -0.24 -3.94 9.45
C GLN A 44 -1.44 -3.20 10.06
N ASP A 45 -1.92 -3.66 11.22
CA ASP A 45 -3.02 -3.00 11.96
C ASP A 45 -2.66 -1.57 12.38
N GLN A 46 -1.43 -1.36 12.86
CA GLN A 46 -0.94 -0.03 13.24
C GLN A 46 -0.89 0.92 12.03
N LEU A 47 -0.34 0.46 10.89
CA LEU A 47 -0.28 1.23 9.65
C LEU A 47 -1.68 1.56 9.12
N ALA A 48 -2.59 0.59 9.15
CA ALA A 48 -3.99 0.82 8.79
C ALA A 48 -4.64 1.88 9.69
N GLY A 49 -4.38 1.83 11.00
CA GLY A 49 -4.84 2.84 11.95
C GLY A 49 -4.30 4.25 11.67
N VAL A 50 -3.02 4.36 11.28
CA VAL A 50 -2.41 5.63 10.87
C VAL A 50 -3.08 6.17 9.60
N LEU A 51 -3.27 5.35 8.57
CA LEU A 51 -3.92 5.75 7.32
C LEU A 51 -5.37 6.23 7.54
N VAL A 52 -6.13 5.52 8.38
CA VAL A 52 -7.49 5.92 8.78
C VAL A 52 -7.49 7.23 9.58
N SER A 53 -6.48 7.46 10.41
CA SER A 53 -6.37 8.72 11.16
C SER A 53 -6.03 9.89 10.24
N LEU A 54 -5.10 9.69 9.30
CA LEU A 54 -4.74 10.69 8.29
C LEU A 54 -5.93 11.05 7.40
N SER A 55 -6.76 10.08 6.99
CA SER A 55 -7.91 10.34 6.11
C SER A 55 -8.98 11.23 6.77
N LYS A 56 -9.06 11.22 8.11
CA LYS A 56 -9.97 12.06 8.91
C LYS A 56 -9.45 13.47 9.18
N MET A 57 -8.16 13.75 8.93
CA MET A 57 -7.58 15.08 9.10
C MET A 57 -8.04 16.05 8.00
N GLU A 58 -8.05 17.34 8.32
CA GLU A 58 -8.26 18.38 7.31
C GLU A 58 -7.21 18.28 6.19
N PRO A 59 -7.58 18.54 4.92
CA PRO A 59 -6.67 18.35 3.78
C PRO A 59 -5.33 19.07 3.92
N LYS A 60 -5.32 20.30 4.47
CA LYS A 60 -4.08 21.08 4.69
C LYS A 60 -3.19 20.44 5.76
N ALA A 61 -3.77 20.08 6.90
CA ALA A 61 -3.04 19.44 7.99
C ALA A 61 -2.51 18.05 7.59
N ARG A 62 -3.29 17.29 6.80
CA ARG A 62 -2.85 16.01 6.23
C ARG A 62 -1.65 16.20 5.31
N ALA A 63 -1.70 17.16 4.38
CA ALA A 63 -0.60 17.42 3.46
C ALA A 63 0.70 17.81 4.19
N GLU A 64 0.60 18.66 5.22
CA GLU A 64 1.75 19.03 6.04
C GLU A 64 2.31 17.82 6.82
N CYS A 65 1.44 17.00 7.40
CA CYS A 65 1.83 15.78 8.11
C CYS A 65 2.60 14.82 7.18
N VAL A 66 2.05 14.55 5.98
CA VAL A 66 2.70 13.70 4.98
C VAL A 66 4.06 14.27 4.57
N ARG A 67 4.15 15.59 4.34
CA ARG A 67 5.42 16.24 3.98
C ARG A 67 6.50 16.13 5.07
N ARG A 68 6.11 16.04 6.34
CA ARG A 68 7.06 15.84 7.45
C ARG A 68 7.54 14.38 7.56
N LEU A 69 6.75 13.44 7.07
CA LEU A 69 7.06 12.00 7.12
C LEU A 69 7.91 11.54 5.92
N LEU A 70 7.76 12.20 4.77
CA LEU A 70 8.57 11.93 3.60
C LEU A 70 9.94 12.60 3.74
N PRO A 71 11.03 11.96 3.26
CA PRO A 71 12.30 12.65 3.12
C PRO A 71 12.13 13.89 2.24
N PRO A 72 12.93 14.95 2.43
CA PRO A 72 12.88 16.11 1.55
C PRO A 72 13.07 15.63 0.10
N ASP A 73 12.32 16.20 -0.84
CA ASP A 73 12.39 15.85 -2.25
C ASP A 73 13.85 15.95 -2.73
N THR A 74 14.56 14.83 -2.74
CA THR A 74 15.80 14.68 -3.49
C THR A 74 15.36 14.52 -4.94
N GLU A 75 15.33 15.64 -5.65
CA GLU A 75 15.31 15.64 -7.11
C GLU A 75 16.42 14.70 -7.61
N VAL A 76 16.03 13.65 -8.34
CA VAL A 76 16.91 12.84 -9.19
C VAL A 76 16.33 12.84 -10.59
#